data_AF-A0A2V3PVR8-F1
#
_entry.id   AF-A0A2V3PVR8-F1
#
_cell.length_a   1.000
_cell.length_b   1.000
_cell.length_c   1.000
_cell.angle_alpha   90.00
_cell.angle_beta   90.00
_cell.angle_gamma   90.00
#
_symmetry.space_group_name_H-M   'P 1'
#
loop_
_entity.id
_entity.type
_entity.pdbx_description
1 polymer ?
#
loop_
_entity_poly.entity_id
_entity_poly.type
_entity_poly.pdbx_seq_one_letter_code
_entity_poly.pdbx_strand_id
1 'polypeptide(L)'
;MKTDLYTKTVLTVIAIFLGVLIFQNTSVISTVQAGTAATSPAPLPAAAQAAPVDVNIVQVAGVDLKLTTDYNFNSLSGIPVHIRYNSDK
;
A
#
# COMPACT_ATOMS: atom_id res chain seq x y z
N MET A 1 23.20 -62.58 -19.19
CA MET A 1 21.78 -62.59 -18.72
C MET A 1 21.59 -62.13 -17.28
N LYS A 2 22.61 -62.07 -16.40
CA LYS A 2 22.41 -61.54 -15.03
C LYS A 2 22.33 -60.00 -14.99
N THR A 3 23.12 -59.32 -15.82
CA THR A 3 23.21 -57.84 -15.89
C THR A 3 21.89 -57.17 -16.25
N ASP A 4 21.12 -57.72 -17.20
CA ASP A 4 19.83 -57.14 -17.61
C ASP A 4 18.78 -57.20 -16.50
N LEU A 5 18.82 -58.26 -15.69
CA LEU A 5 17.92 -58.42 -14.55
C LEU A 5 18.25 -57.40 -13.46
N TYR A 6 19.53 -57.19 -13.14
CA TYR A 6 19.94 -56.19 -12.15
C TYR A 6 19.57 -54.77 -12.58
N THR A 7 19.84 -54.40 -13.83
CA THR A 7 19.50 -53.07 -14.35
C THR A 7 17.99 -52.82 -14.32
N LYS A 8 17.19 -53.80 -14.74
CA LYS A 8 15.72 -53.70 -14.70
C LYS A 8 15.19 -53.56 -13.28
N THR A 9 15.71 -54.32 -12.32
CA THR A 9 15.33 -54.23 -10.92
C THR A 9 15.68 -52.87 -10.32
N VAL A 10 16.91 -52.38 -10.53
CA VAL A 10 17.36 -51.07 -10.02
C VAL A 10 16.50 -49.94 -10.59
N LEU A 11 16.21 -49.97 -11.90
CA LEU A 11 15.40 -48.94 -12.54
C LEU A 11 13.95 -48.95 -12.03
N THR A 12 13.39 -50.12 -11.74
CA THR A 12 12.05 -50.27 -11.16
C THR A 12 11.99 -49.65 -9.76
N VAL A 13 13.01 -49.90 -8.93
CA VAL A 13 13.09 -49.36 -7.57
C VAL A 13 13.18 -47.83 -7.60
N ILE A 14 14.03 -47.26 -8.45
CA ILE A 14 14.16 -45.80 -8.62
C ILE A 14 12.82 -45.18 -9.05
N ALA A 15 12.11 -45.81 -10.00
CA ALA A 15 10.83 -45.30 -10.49
C ALA A 15 9.76 -45.26 -9.37
N ILE A 16 9.71 -46.27 -8.51
CA ILE A 16 8.79 -46.32 -7.36
C ILE A 16 9.11 -45.18 -6.38
N PHE A 17 10.38 -45.01 -6.00
CA PHE A 17 10.78 -43.93 -5.07
C PHE A 17 10.50 -42.55 -5.67
N LEU A 18 10.77 -42.35 -6.95
CA LEU A 18 10.50 -41.09 -7.63
C LEU A 18 8.99 -40.80 -7.70
N GLY A 19 8.16 -41.81 -7.97
CA GLY A 19 6.71 -41.70 -7.90
C GLY A 19 6.25 -41.27 -6.49
N VAL A 20 6.70 -41.95 -5.44
CA VAL A 20 6.36 -41.63 -4.05
C VAL A 20 6.79 -40.20 -3.67
N LEU A 21 7.97 -39.75 -4.11
CA LEU A 21 8.43 -38.37 -3.90
C LEU A 21 7.55 -37.34 -4.60
N ILE A 22 7.17 -37.59 -5.85
CA ILE A 22 6.25 -36.70 -6.59
C ILE A 22 4.91 -36.64 -5.87
N PHE A 23 4.29 -37.78 -5.54
CA PHE A 23 2.98 -37.82 -4.87
C PHE A 23 2.98 -37.19 -3.46
N GLN A 24 4.07 -37.33 -2.70
CA GLN A 24 4.22 -36.64 -1.41
C GLN A 24 4.36 -35.12 -1.58
N ASN A 25 5.16 -34.64 -2.54
CA ASN A 25 5.32 -33.20 -2.78
C ASN A 25 4.13 -32.57 -3.51
N THR A 26 3.31 -33.39 -4.19
CA THR A 26 2.04 -32.96 -4.77
C THR A 26 0.85 -33.22 -3.85
N SER A 27 1.09 -33.63 -2.60
CA SER A 27 0.03 -33.72 -1.58
C SER A 27 -0.48 -32.32 -1.28
N VAL A 28 -1.45 -31.95 -2.12
CA VAL A 28 -2.57 -31.06 -1.88
C VAL A 28 -2.18 -29.83 -1.08
N ILE A 29 -1.82 -28.77 -1.82
CA ILE A 29 -2.13 -27.40 -1.38
C ILE A 29 -3.60 -27.47 -0.95
N SER A 30 -3.87 -27.61 0.36
CA SER A 30 -5.24 -27.59 0.85
C SER A 30 -5.78 -26.29 0.32
N THR A 31 -6.80 -26.35 -0.52
CA THR A 31 -7.40 -25.18 -1.15
C THR A 31 -7.62 -24.11 -0.09
N VAL A 32 -6.69 -23.15 0.02
CA VAL A 32 -6.85 -21.98 0.87
C VAL A 32 -7.89 -21.18 0.13
N GLN A 33 -9.15 -21.45 0.46
CA GLN A 33 -10.25 -20.67 -0.04
C GLN A 33 -10.11 -19.30 0.61
N ALA A 34 -9.88 -18.27 -0.21
CA ALA A 34 -9.92 -16.90 0.27
C ALA A 34 -11.29 -16.66 0.90
N GLY A 35 -11.31 -16.42 2.22
CA GLY A 35 -12.55 -16.11 2.92
C GLY A 35 -13.14 -14.83 2.33
N THR A 36 -14.25 -14.95 1.61
CA THR A 36 -14.97 -13.80 1.03
C THR A 36 -15.75 -12.99 2.08
N ALA A 37 -15.55 -13.29 3.36
CA ALA A 37 -16.19 -12.62 4.49
C ALA A 37 -15.62 -11.21 4.77
N ALA A 38 -14.74 -10.68 3.91
CA ALA A 38 -14.31 -9.29 4.01
C ALA A 38 -15.51 -8.38 3.66
N THR A 39 -16.19 -7.89 4.70
CA THR A 39 -17.14 -6.78 4.55
C THR A 39 -16.41 -5.56 4.05
N SER A 40 -17.01 -4.83 3.10
CA SER A 40 -16.50 -3.53 2.66
C SER A 40 -16.13 -2.66 3.87
N PRO A 41 -14.99 -1.95 3.85
CA PRO A 41 -14.67 -0.99 4.90
C PRO A 41 -15.87 -0.07 5.13
N ALA A 42 -16.18 0.20 6.40
CA ALA A 42 -17.21 1.16 6.74
C ALA A 42 -16.88 2.49 6.05
N PRO A 43 -17.87 3.18 5.44
CA PRO A 43 -17.65 4.51 4.90
C PRO A 43 -17.05 5.39 5.98
N LEU A 44 -16.04 6.19 5.62
CA LEU A 44 -15.53 7.23 6.50
C LEU A 44 -16.73 8.11 6.93
N PRO A 45 -16.85 8.46 8.22
CA PRO A 45 -17.88 9.37 8.67
C PRO A 45 -17.84 10.63 7.81
N ALA A 46 -18.96 11.02 7.23
CA ALA A 46 -19.07 12.33 6.61
C ALA A 46 -18.72 13.35 7.69
N ALA A 47 -17.73 14.21 7.44
CA ALA A 47 -17.38 15.29 8.35
C ALA A 47 -18.57 16.25 8.45
N ALA A 48 -19.44 16.02 9.44
CA ALA A 48 -20.55 16.88 9.74
C ALA A 48 -20.01 18.07 10.55
N GLN A 49 -19.64 19.13 9.84
CA GLN A 49 -19.23 20.38 10.49
C GLN A 49 -20.49 21.14 10.94
N ALA A 50 -20.85 20.97 12.21
CA ALA A 50 -22.08 21.54 12.80
C ALA A 50 -22.01 23.07 13.03
N ALA A 51 -20.81 23.65 13.03
CA ALA A 51 -20.56 25.07 13.23
C ALA A 51 -19.27 25.50 12.51
N PRO A 52 -19.07 26.81 12.23
CA PRO A 52 -17.81 27.33 11.74
C PRO A 52 -16.66 26.88 12.63
N VAL A 53 -15.63 26.28 12.03
CA VAL A 53 -14.40 25.91 12.75
C VAL A 53 -13.39 27.03 12.47
N ASP A 54 -12.88 27.63 13.54
CA ASP A 54 -11.76 28.55 13.44
C ASP A 54 -10.48 27.75 13.17
N VAL A 55 -9.76 28.13 12.13
CA VAL A 55 -8.57 27.40 11.67
C VAL A 55 -7.38 28.34 11.69
N ASN A 56 -6.37 27.99 12.50
CA ASN A 56 -5.09 28.67 12.47
C ASN A 56 -4.20 28.07 11.38
N ILE A 57 -3.94 28.82 10.31
CA ILE A 57 -3.04 28.41 9.23
C ILE A 57 -1.61 28.75 9.63
N VAL A 58 -0.76 27.74 9.83
CA VAL A 58 0.65 27.93 10.26
C VAL A 58 1.66 27.76 9.12
N GLN A 59 1.28 27.05 8.05
CA GLN A 59 2.15 26.76 6.90
C GLN A 59 1.34 26.57 5.60
N VAL A 60 1.95 26.86 4.46
CA VAL A 60 1.40 26.59 3.12
C VAL A 60 2.46 25.91 2.27
N ALA A 61 2.14 24.75 1.68
CA ALA A 61 3.08 23.96 0.86
C ALA A 61 4.42 23.63 1.56
N GLY A 62 4.40 23.43 2.87
CA GLY A 62 5.59 23.16 3.68
C GLY A 62 6.46 24.39 3.98
N VAL A 63 5.97 25.59 3.65
CA VAL A 63 6.61 26.87 3.98
C VAL A 63 5.89 27.50 5.16
N ASP A 64 6.63 27.78 6.24
CA ASP A 64 6.11 28.44 7.44
C ASP A 64 5.61 29.85 7.11
N LEU A 65 4.43 30.21 7.63
CA LEU A 65 3.91 31.57 7.58
C LEU A 65 4.56 32.39 8.71
N LYS A 66 5.77 32.91 8.47
CA LYS A 66 6.45 33.80 9.42
C LYS A 66 5.98 35.23 9.23
N LEU A 67 5.19 35.76 10.16
CA LEU A 67 4.89 37.18 10.21
C LEU A 67 6.16 37.98 10.50
N THR A 68 6.92 38.28 9.46
CA THR A 68 8.04 39.21 9.53
C THR A 68 7.45 40.62 9.60
N THR A 69 7.65 41.30 10.73
CA THR A 69 7.29 42.72 10.94
C THR A 69 8.12 43.68 10.09
N ASP A 70 9.11 43.17 9.36
CA ASP A 70 9.90 43.98 8.43
C ASP A 70 9.06 44.24 7.17
N TYR A 71 8.69 45.50 6.99
CA TYR A 71 8.04 46.09 5.81
C TYR A 71 8.90 46.01 4.53
N ASN A 72 9.63 44.92 4.31
CA ASN A 72 10.28 44.62 3.05
C ASN A 72 9.34 43.74 2.23
N PHE A 73 8.55 44.39 1.36
CA PHE A 73 7.67 43.77 0.36
C PHE A 73 8.36 42.76 -0.59
N ASN A 74 9.67 42.55 -0.44
CA ASN A 74 10.49 41.64 -1.24
C ASN A 74 10.65 40.24 -0.61
N SER A 75 10.16 40.02 0.62
CA SER A 75 10.12 38.69 1.25
C SER A 75 8.72 38.41 1.78
N LEU A 76 7.85 37.90 0.90
CA LEU A 76 6.49 37.49 1.24
C LEU A 76 6.55 36.26 2.16
N SER A 77 6.64 36.47 3.47
CA SER A 77 6.37 35.44 4.48
C SER A 77 4.96 35.59 5.08
N GLY A 78 4.00 36.06 4.28
CA GLY A 78 2.57 36.02 4.59
C GLY A 78 1.84 34.94 3.78
N ILE A 79 0.53 34.78 4.01
CA ILE A 79 -0.32 33.94 3.14
C ILE A 79 -0.08 34.40 1.70
N PRO A 80 0.31 33.51 0.76
CA PRO A 80 0.69 33.89 -0.59
C PRO A 80 -0.53 34.29 -1.42
N VAL A 81 -1.05 35.49 -1.16
CA VAL A 81 -2.12 36.11 -1.95
C VAL A 81 -1.51 37.23 -2.78
N HIS A 82 -1.53 37.07 -4.10
CA HIS A 82 -1.26 38.18 -5.01
C HIS A 82 -2.54 39.02 -5.15
N ILE A 83 -2.63 40.13 -4.41
CA ILE A 83 -3.72 41.10 -4.60
C ILE A 83 -3.39 41.92 -5.84
N ARG A 84 -3.92 41.50 -6.99
CA ARG A 84 -3.63 42.14 -8.29
C ARG A 84 -4.30 43.51 -8.43
N TYR A 85 -5.48 43.67 -7.82
CA TYR A 85 -6.22 44.94 -7.77
C TYR A 85 -7.00 44.98 -6.45
N ASN A 86 -6.85 46.07 -5.70
CA ASN A 86 -7.76 46.42 -4.62
C ASN A 86 -8.63 47.58 -5.13
N SER A 87 -9.91 47.28 -5.38
CA SER A 87 -10.89 48.28 -5.85
C SER A 87 -11.77 48.76 -4.71
N ASP A 88 -11.23 48.85 -3.50
CA ASP A 88 -11.90 49.53 -2.39
C ASP A 88 -11.89 51.04 -2.65
N LYS A 89 -13.06 51.55 -3.05
CA LYS A 89 -13.40 52.97 -3.14
C LYS A 89 -14.88 53.14 -2.83
#